data_AF-A0A4U9DD99-F1
#
_entry.id   AF-A0A4U9DD99-F1
#
_cell.length_a   1.000
_cell.length_b   1.000
_cell.length_c   1.000
_cell.angle_alpha   90.00
_cell.angle_beta   90.00
_cell.angle_gamma   90.00
#
_symmetry.space_group_name_H-M   'P 1'
#
loop_
_entity.id
_entity.type
_entity.pdbx_description
1 polymer ?
#
loop_
_entity_poly.entity_id
_entity_poly.type
_entity_poly.pdbx_seq_one_letter_code
_entity_poly.pdbx_strand_id
1 'polypeptide(L)' 'MEWLKKGYADGLFLASGRKMPRSGGVILARGDDMETLRATLSQDPFQQSGVARADIIPFEATMAAPSLQNLL' A
#
# COMPACT_ATOMS: atom_id res chain seq x y z
N MET A 1 -7.52 3.83 10.59
CA MET A 1 -6.24 3.44 11.23
C MET A 1 -6.12 1.93 11.36
N GLU A 2 -7.15 1.23 11.83
CA GLU A 2 -7.11 -0.24 12.00
C GLU A 2 -6.83 -0.99 10.70
N TRP A 3 -7.43 -0.58 9.58
CA TRP A 3 -7.16 -1.16 8.26
C TRP A 3 -5.65 -1.11 7.88
N LEU A 4 -5.00 0.05 8.06
CA LEU A 4 -3.56 0.18 7.84
C LEU A 4 -2.77 -0.74 8.79
N LYS A 5 -3.11 -0.75 10.09
CA LYS A 5 -2.45 -1.60 11.09
C LYS A 5 -2.56 -3.08 10.71
N LYS A 6 -3.72 -3.53 10.22
CA LYS A 6 -3.91 -4.89 9.74
C LYS A 6 -3.00 -5.19 8.55
N GLY A 7 -2.95 -4.31 7.55
CA GLY A 7 -2.06 -4.50 6.40
C GLY A 7 -0.57 -4.56 6.79
N TYR A 8 -0.14 -3.83 7.82
CA TYR A 8 1.21 -3.98 8.38
C TYR A 8 1.40 -5.31 9.14
N ALA A 9 0.42 -5.70 9.96
CA ALA A 9 0.47 -6.95 10.72
C ALA A 9 0.50 -8.19 9.83
N ASP A 10 -0.23 -8.14 8.71
CA ASP A 10 -0.25 -9.18 7.68
C ASP A 10 1.02 -9.14 6.80
N GLY A 11 1.92 -8.18 7.02
CA GLY A 11 3.14 -8.00 6.25
C GLY A 11 2.92 -7.48 4.83
N LEU A 12 1.69 -7.14 4.45
CA LEU A 12 1.32 -6.67 3.11
C LEU A 12 1.79 -5.23 2.85
N PHE A 13 1.67 -4.35 3.84
CA PHE A 13 2.09 -2.94 3.72
C PHE A 13 3.51 -2.74 4.27
N LEU A 14 4.33 -2.03 3.50
CA LEU A 14 5.72 -1.71 3.83
C LEU A 14 5.85 -0.27 4.33
N ALA A 15 5.11 0.65 3.72
CA ALA A 15 5.06 2.05 4.12
C ALA A 15 3.74 2.69 3.68
N SER A 16 3.33 3.76 4.36
CA SER A 16 2.15 4.54 4.00
C SER A 16 2.30 5.98 4.46
N GLY A 17 1.81 6.92 3.65
CA GLY A 17 1.88 8.33 3.99
C GLY A 17 0.91 9.17 3.18
N ARG A 18 0.75 10.43 3.59
CA ARG A 18 0.01 11.43 2.81
C ARG A 18 0.87 11.97 1.67
N LYS A 19 0.25 12.22 0.51
CA LYS A 19 0.85 13.04 -0.55
C LYS A 19 1.05 14.48 -0.03
N MET A 20 2.05 15.17 -0.56
CA MET A 20 2.34 16.58 -0.28
C MET A 20 2.42 17.35 -1.61
N PRO A 21 1.49 18.28 -1.91
CA PRO A 21 0.35 18.74 -1.10
C PRO A 21 -0.70 17.63 -0.86
N ARG A 22 -1.60 17.83 0.11
CA ARG A 22 -2.54 16.81 0.61
C ARG A 22 -3.67 16.51 -0.39
N SER A 23 -3.34 15.75 -1.43
CA SER A 23 -4.24 15.30 -2.50
C SER A 23 -4.60 13.81 -2.41
N GLY A 24 -4.09 13.10 -1.39
CA GLY A 24 -4.37 11.67 -1.19
C GLY A 24 -3.31 10.99 -0.34
N GLY A 25 -3.27 9.66 -0.42
CA GLY A 25 -2.26 8.82 0.23
C GLY A 25 -1.39 8.06 -0.77
N VAL A 26 -0.26 7.56 -0.29
CA VAL A 26 0.59 6.57 -0.96
C VAL A 26 0.78 5.41 0.00
N ILE A 27 0.71 4.19 -0.52
CA ILE A 27 1.05 2.97 0.18
C ILE A 27 2.06 2.23 -0.69
N LEU A 28 3.17 1.83 -0.08
CA LEU A 28 4.08 0.83 -0.65
C LEU A 28 3.67 -0.52 -0.07
N ALA A 29 3.37 -1.48 -0.93
CA ALA A 29 2.89 -2.80 -0.56
C ALA A 29 3.68 -3.89 -1.29
N ARG A 30 3.72 -5.09 -0.73
CA ARG A 30 4.18 -6.29 -1.45
C ARG A 30 3.23 -6.62 -2.59
N GLY A 31 3.80 -6.96 -3.75
CA GLY A 31 3.06 -7.24 -4.98
C GLY A 31 2.92 -8.74 -5.31
N ASP A 32 3.41 -9.62 -4.44
CA ASP A 32 3.52 -11.07 -4.69
C ASP A 32 2.15 -11.73 -4.92
N ASP A 33 1.10 -11.18 -4.28
CA ASP A 33 -0.28 -11.61 -4.44
C ASP A 33 -1.20 -10.40 -4.71
N MET A 34 -1.47 -10.19 -6.01
CA MET A 34 -2.34 -9.12 -6.49
C MET A 34 -3.82 -9.32 -6.14
N GLU A 35 -4.27 -10.55 -5.89
CA GLU A 35 -5.64 -10.82 -5.49
C GLU A 35 -5.86 -10.39 -4.05
N THR A 36 -4.99 -10.84 -3.14
CA THR A 36 -4.99 -10.42 -1.73
C THR A 36 -4.81 -8.91 -1.58
N LEU A 37 -3.94 -8.29 -2.39
CA LEU A 37 -3.78 -6.84 -2.39
C LEU A 37 -5.08 -6.12 -2.77
N ARG A 38 -5.74 -6.53 -3.86
CA ARG A 38 -7.01 -5.93 -4.29
C ARG A 38 -8.13 -6.14 -3.27
N ALA A 39 -8.22 -7.33 -2.68
CA ALA A 39 -9.18 -7.64 -1.64
C ALA A 39 -8.95 -6.79 -0.38
N THR A 40 -7.70 -6.54 -0.03
CA THR A 40 -7.37 -5.65 1.10
C THR A 40 -7.69 -4.19 0.78
N LEU A 41 -7.37 -3.72 -0.43
CA LEU A 41 -7.66 -2.35 -0.86
C LEU A 41 -9.17 -2.05 -0.93
N SER A 42 -10.01 -3.02 -1.31
CA SER A 42 -11.47 -2.83 -1.30
C SER A 42 -12.07 -2.69 0.10
N GLN A 43 -11.30 -3.02 1.14
CA GLN A 43 -11.67 -2.82 2.54
C GLN A 43 -11.23 -1.45 3.10
N ASP A 44 -10.57 -0.61 2.30
CA ASP A 44 -10.24 0.75 2.72
C ASP A 44 -11.53 1.55 3.01
N PRO A 45 -11.71 2.06 4.25
CA PRO A 45 -12.91 2.82 4.60
C PRO A 45 -13.13 4.06 3.72
N PHE A 46 -12.06 4.65 3.16
CA PHE A 46 -12.20 5.78 2.23
C PHE A 46 -12.69 5.36 0.84
N GLN A 47 -12.34 4.16 0.38
CA GLN A 47 -12.91 3.60 -0.85
C GLN A 47 -14.36 3.19 -0.64
N GLN A 48 -14.68 2.53 0.46
CA GLN A 48 -16.05 2.09 0.77
C GLN A 48 -17.02 3.26 0.92
N SER A 49 -16.54 4.41 1.42
CA SER A 49 -17.32 5.64 1.50
C SER A 49 -17.36 6.44 0.20
N GLY A 50 -16.68 5.97 -0.87
CA GLY A 50 -16.66 6.61 -2.18
C GLY A 50 -15.85 7.91 -2.24
N VAL A 51 -15.06 8.23 -1.22
CA VAL A 51 -14.28 9.48 -1.14
C VAL A 51 -12.83 9.31 -1.60
N ALA A 52 -12.42 8.09 -1.91
CA ALA A 52 -11.11 7.77 -2.48
C ALA A 52 -11.21 6.65 -3.52
N ARG A 53 -10.23 6.62 -4.42
CA ARG A 53 -9.98 5.55 -5.37
C ARG A 53 -8.54 5.08 -5.20
N ALA A 54 -8.33 3.77 -5.18
CA ALA A 54 -6.99 3.21 -5.29
C ALA A 54 -6.63 3.03 -6.77
N ASP A 55 -5.50 3.63 -7.15
CA ASP A 55 -4.82 3.29 -8.39
C ASP A 55 -3.59 2.45 -8.03
N ILE A 56 -3.49 1.26 -8.61
CA ILE A 56 -2.39 0.33 -8.36
C ILE A 56 -1.38 0.50 -9.48
N ILE A 57 -0.13 0.81 -9.12
CA ILE A 57 0.99 0.96 -10.04
C ILE A 57 1.99 -0.14 -9.70
N PRO A 58 2.07 -1.22 -10.50
CA PRO A 58 3.11 -2.23 -10.33
C PRO A 58 4.49 -1.60 -10.50
N PHE A 59 5.41 -1.94 -9.61
CA PHE A 59 6.77 -1.41 -9.61
C PHE A 59 7.74 -2.53 -9.23
N GLU A 60 8.72 -2.78 -10.09
CA GLU A 60 9.81 -3.72 -9.84
C GLU A 60 11.08 -2.91 -9.55
N ALA A 61 11.56 -2.98 -8.31
CA ALA A 61 12.76 -2.28 -7.89
C ALA A 61 14.01 -3.07 -8.34
N THR A 62 14.65 -2.64 -9.42
CA THR A 62 15.90 -3.26 -9.90
C THR A 62 17.14 -2.79 -9.14
N MET A 63 17.02 -1.69 -8.41
CA MET A 63 18.06 -1.15 -7.53
C MET A 63 17.42 -0.63 -6.24
N ALA A 64 18.05 -0.90 -5.10
CA ALA A 64 17.64 -0.34 -3.82
C ALA A 64 18.86 -0.06 -2.93
N ALA A 65 18.66 0.83 -1.96
CA ALA A 65 19.67 1.06 -0.92
C ALA A 65 19.88 -0.24 -0.11
N PRO A 66 21.10 -0.50 0.42
CA PRO A 66 21.37 -1.72 1.19
C PRO A 66 20.44 -1.94 2.38
N SER A 67 19.93 -0.87 2.98
CA SER A 67 18.96 -0.96 4.09
C SER A 67 17.59 -1.51 3.69
N LEU A 68 17.27 -1.57 2.40
CA LEU A 68 16.01 -2.07 1.86
C LEU A 68 16.15 -3.47 1.23
N GLN A 69 17.34 -4.08 1.26
CA GLN A 69 17.60 -5.34 0.57
C GLN A 69 16.69 -6.48 1.04
N ASN A 70 16.33 -6.50 2.33
CA ASN A 70 15.45 -7.53 2.92
C ASN A 70 13.95 -7.30 2.61
N LEU A 71 13.61 -6.25 1.85
CA LEU A 71 12.25 -5.94 1.41
C LEU A 71 12.01 -6.27 -0.06
N LEU A 72 13.08 -6.54 -0.82
CA LEU A 72 13.06 -7.03 -2.19
C LEU A 72 13.03 -8.57 -2.19
#